data_AF-A0A5T7Z9U6-F1
#
_entry.id   AF-A0A5T7Z9U6-F1
#
_cell.length_a   1.000
_cell.length_b   1.000
_cell.length_c   1.000
_cell.angle_alpha   90.00
_cell.angle_beta   90.00
_cell.angle_gamma   90.00
#
_symmetry.space_group_name_H-M   'P 1'
#
loop_
_entity.id
_entity.type
_entity.pdbx_description
1 polymer ?
#
loop_
_entity_poly.entity_id
_entity_poly.type
_entity_poly.pdbx_seq_one_letter_code
_entity_poly.pdbx_strand_id
1 'polypeptide(L)' 'MELSLKNVTSYDKNKYTKISLEKRINILYGQNGAGKSTISNFFYNPADDDYRDCRCTNINNYRPLVYNTKFIEDNFFDKD' A
#
# COMPACT_ATOMS: atom_id res chain seq x y z
N MET A 1 10.95 6.62 -6.94
CA MET A 1 9.56 6.15 -6.72
C MET A 1 9.06 6.84 -5.46
N GLU A 2 7.93 7.53 -5.53
CA GLU A 2 7.30 8.26 -4.41
C GLU A 2 5.89 7.73 -4.22
N LEU A 3 5.57 7.30 -3.01
CA LEU A 3 4.23 6.92 -2.59
C LEU A 3 3.56 8.13 -1.93
N SER A 4 2.37 8.49 -2.41
CA SER A 4 1.51 9.55 -1.88
C SER A 4 0.21 8.93 -1.37
N LEU A 5 -0.08 9.07 -0.08
CA LEU A 5 -1.26 8.54 0.60
C LEU A 5 -2.10 9.68 1.17
N LYS A 6 -3.42 9.61 1.02
CA LYS A 6 -4.38 10.60 1.52
C LYS A 6 -5.75 9.96 1.60
N ASN A 7 -6.56 10.34 2.59
CA ASN A 7 -7.96 9.95 2.71
C ASN A 7 -8.16 8.42 2.68
N VAL A 8 -7.28 7.68 3.35
CA VAL A 8 -7.35 6.22 3.46
C VAL A 8 -6.91 5.79 4.85
N THR A 9 -7.71 4.95 5.50
CA THR A 9 -7.46 4.41 6.85
C THR A 9 -6.99 5.46 7.88
N SER A 10 -5.70 5.41 8.26
CA SER A 10 -5.05 6.27 9.27
C SER A 10 -4.35 7.48 8.66
N TYR A 11 -4.35 7.63 7.33
CA TYR A 11 -3.73 8.76 6.63
C TYR A 11 -4.68 9.96 6.56
N ASP A 12 -4.11 11.16 6.66
CA ASP A 12 -4.86 12.42 6.73
C ASP A 12 -5.81 12.58 5.54
N LYS A 13 -7.03 13.05 5.85
CA LYS A 13 -8.10 13.23 4.85
C LYS A 13 -7.80 14.31 3.81
N ASN A 14 -7.10 15.37 4.21
CA ASN A 14 -6.93 16.58 3.43
C ASN A 14 -5.49 16.79 2.96
N LYS A 15 -4.51 16.11 3.58
CA LYS A 15 -3.09 16.28 3.30
C LYS A 15 -2.45 14.98 2.84
N TYR A 16 -1.62 15.08 1.82
CA TYR A 16 -0.81 13.96 1.36
C TYR A 16 0.32 13.66 2.35
N THR A 17 0.40 12.42 2.81
CA THR A 17 1.64 11.84 3.34
C THR A 17 2.46 11.32 2.18
N LYS A 18 3.70 11.82 2.04
CA LYS A 18 4.62 11.42 0.98
C LYS A 18 5.76 10.58 1.54
N ILE A 19 6.04 9.45 0.92
CA ILE A 19 7.08 8.50 1.31
C ILE A 19 7.97 8.24 0.10
N SER A 20 9.26 8.55 0.22
CA SER A 20 10.24 8.18 -0.81
C SER A 20 10.60 6.70 -0.69
N LEU A 21 10.54 5.98 -1.81
CA LEU A 21 10.90 4.58 -1.96
C LEU A 21 12.07 4.40 -2.94
N GLU A 22 12.98 5.38 -2.99
CA GLU A 22 14.12 5.39 -3.91
C GLU A 22 15.25 4.45 -3.49
N LYS A 23 15.29 4.06 -2.21
CA LYS A 23 16.28 3.08 -1.74
C LYS A 23 15.95 1.71 -2.32
N ARG A 24 16.99 0.95 -2.64
CA ARG A 24 16.86 -0.46 -3.08
C ARG A 24 16.11 -1.30 -2.05
N ILE A 25 16.33 -1.03 -0.77
CA ILE A 25 15.63 -1.67 0.36
C ILE A 25 15.02 -0.57 1.21
N ASN A 26 13.72 -0.65 1.45
CA ASN A 26 12.98 0.27 2.31
C ASN A 26 12.36 -0.53 3.47
N ILE A 27 12.54 -0.07 4.71
CA ILE A 27 11.97 -0.69 5.90
C ILE A 27 10.97 0.30 6.50
N LEU A 28 9.68 -0.04 6.43
CA LEU A 28 8.58 0.75 6.98
C LEU A 28 8.11 0.09 8.28
N TYR A 29 8.22 0.78 9.41
CA TYR A 29 7.85 0.27 10.73
C TYR A 29 7.05 1.30 11.52
N GLY A 30 6.34 0.85 12.56
CA GLY A 30 5.49 1.69 13.39
C GLY A 30 4.52 0.88 14.24
N GLN A 31 3.78 1.58 15.11
CA GLN A 31 2.79 0.98 16.03
C GLN A 31 1.64 0.28 15.28
N ASN A 32 0.90 -0.58 15.98
CA ASN A 32 -0.35 -1.13 15.47
C ASN A 32 -1.33 0.01 15.16
N GLY A 33 -2.04 -0.08 14.03
CA GLY A 33 -2.90 1.00 13.55
C GLY A 33 -2.19 2.16 12.81
N ALA A 34 -0.85 2.17 12.69
CA ALA A 34 -0.12 3.23 11.99
C ALA A 34 -0.23 3.22 10.45
N GLY A 35 -1.09 2.40 9.85
CA GLY A 35 -1.29 2.35 8.38
C GLY A 35 -0.32 1.45 7.61
N LYS A 36 0.51 0.64 8.28
CA LYS A 36 1.47 -0.27 7.61
C LYS A 36 0.80 -1.22 6.60
N SER A 37 -0.28 -1.90 7.01
CA SER A 37 -1.02 -2.81 6.12
C SER A 37 -1.76 -2.08 5.00
N THR A 38 -2.10 -0.80 5.18
CA THR A 38 -2.67 0.03 4.12
C THR A 38 -1.66 0.24 2.99
N ILE A 39 -0.39 0.48 3.32
CA ILE A 39 0.68 0.60 2.31
C ILE A 39 0.79 -0.70 1.51
N SER A 40 0.87 -1.86 2.18
CA SER A 40 1.02 -3.13 1.45
C SER A 40 -0.22 -3.46 0.61
N ASN A 41 -1.42 -3.23 1.13
CA ASN A 41 -2.67 -3.44 0.39
C ASN A 41 -2.83 -2.51 -0.82
N PHE A 42 -2.34 -1.26 -0.75
CA PHE A 42 -2.26 -0.38 -1.93
C PHE A 42 -1.44 -1.01 -3.05
N PHE A 43 -0.27 -1.59 -2.74
CA PHE A 43 0.54 -2.26 -3.76
C PHE A 43 -0.06 -3.58 -4.25
N TYR A 44 -0.94 -4.21 -3.44
CA TYR A 44 -1.63 -5.44 -3.82
C TYR A 44 -2.74 -5.16 -4.85
N ASN A 45 -3.58 -4.16 -4.60
CA ASN A 45 -4.63 -3.71 -5.51
C ASN A 45 -4.71 -2.17 -5.53
N PRO A 46 -3.89 -1.48 -6.34
CA PRO A 46 -3.89 -0.02 -6.39
C PRO A 46 -5.14 0.57 -7.03
N ALA A 47 -5.96 -0.27 -7.68
CA ALA A 47 -7.21 0.13 -8.33
C ALA A 47 -8.44 0.03 -7.40
N ASP A 48 -8.25 -0.40 -6.14
CA ASP A 48 -9.32 -0.40 -5.14
C ASP A 48 -9.82 1.04 -4.88
N ASP A 49 -11.14 1.20 -4.72
CA ASP A 49 -11.80 2.50 -4.53
C ASP A 49 -11.34 3.21 -3.24
N ASP A 50 -10.89 2.43 -2.24
CA ASP A 50 -10.29 2.96 -1.01
C ASP A 50 -8.99 3.73 -1.27
N TYR A 51 -8.32 3.46 -2.41
CA TYR A 51 -7.06 4.10 -2.80
C TYR A 51 -7.23 5.17 -3.89
N ARG A 52 -8.45 5.60 -4.22
CA ARG A 52 -8.71 6.61 -5.26
C ARG A 52 -7.90 7.91 -5.11
N ASP A 53 -7.58 8.26 -3.87
CA ASP A 53 -6.84 9.45 -3.48
C ASP A 53 -5.33 9.21 -3.33
N CYS A 54 -4.86 7.98 -3.55
CA CYS A 54 -3.49 7.54 -3.39
C CYS A 54 -2.82 7.34 -4.75
N ARG A 55 -1.48 7.44 -4.79
CA ARG A 55 -0.70 7.20 -6.01
C ARG A 55 0.74 6.84 -5.69
N CYS A 56 1.39 6.11 -6.61
CA CYS A 56 2.81 5.84 -6.53
C CYS A 56 3.47 6.11 -7.89
N THR A 57 4.51 6.97 -7.91
CA THR A 57 5.18 7.33 -9.16
C THR A 57 5.96 6.14 -9.72
N ASN A 58 5.89 5.96 -11.04
CA ASN A 58 6.53 4.86 -11.78
C ASN A 58 6.05 3.45 -11.42
N ILE A 59 4.97 3.28 -10.65
CA ILE A 59 4.47 1.93 -10.28
C ILE A 59 4.14 1.07 -11.51
N ASN A 60 3.61 1.68 -12.58
CA ASN A 60 3.26 0.99 -13.83
C ASN A 60 4.47 0.43 -14.59
N ASN A 61 5.70 0.84 -14.24
CA ASN A 61 6.92 0.30 -14.83
C ASN A 61 7.38 -0.99 -14.14
N TYR A 62 6.66 -1.43 -13.11
CA TYR A 62 6.98 -2.61 -12.32
C TYR A 62 5.77 -3.54 -12.23
N ARG A 63 6.03 -4.81 -11.98
CA ARG A 63 5.03 -5.77 -11.53
C ARG A 63 5.22 -5.99 -10.02
N PRO A 64 4.40 -5.36 -9.16
CA PRO A 64 4.50 -5.58 -7.72
C PRO A 64 4.25 -7.05 -7.37
N LEU A 65 5.10 -7.61 -6.51
CA LEU A 65 4.88 -8.89 -5.86
C LEU A 65 4.67 -8.60 -4.38
N VAL A 66 3.44 -8.80 -3.90
CA VAL A 66 3.04 -8.39 -2.55
C VAL A 66 2.63 -9.61 -1.75
N TYR A 67 3.43 -9.95 -0.75
CA TYR A 67 3.23 -11.09 0.14
C TYR A 67 2.68 -10.59 1.49
N ASN A 68 1.40 -10.23 1.52
CA ASN A 68 0.70 -9.77 2.72
C ASN A 68 -0.47 -10.71 3.05
N THR A 69 -1.28 -10.35 4.05
CA THR A 69 -2.45 -11.16 4.46
C THR A 69 -3.42 -11.40 3.31
N LYS A 70 -3.72 -10.39 2.48
CA LYS A 70 -4.60 -10.53 1.30
C LYS A 70 -4.08 -11.58 0.31
N PHE A 71 -2.77 -11.61 0.06
CA PHE A 71 -2.17 -12.66 -0.77
C PHE A 71 -2.43 -14.07 -0.20
N ILE A 72 -2.33 -14.25 1.11
CA ILE A 72 -2.60 -15.55 1.73
C ILE A 72 -4.10 -15.89 1.61
N GLU A 73 -4.97 -14.96 1.96
CA GLU A 73 -6.44 -15.06 1.83
C GLU A 73 -6.87 -15.48 0.42
N ASP A 74 -6.34 -14.82 -0.60
CA ASP A 74 -6.79 -15.03 -1.98
C ASP A 74 -6.22 -16.30 -2.64
N ASN A 75 -5.12 -16.86 -2.11
CA ASN A 75 -4.39 -17.96 -2.77
C ASN A 75 -4.34 -19.26 -1.96
N PHE A 76 -4.56 -19.21 -0.65
CA PHE A 76 -4.34 -20.37 0.24
C PHE A 76 -5.50 -20.67 1.18
N PHE A 77 -6.51 -19.78 1.27
CA PHE A 77 -7.74 -20.11 1.98
C PHE A 77 -8.74 -20.69 0.98
N ASP A 78 -9.11 -21.95 1.17
CA ASP A 78 -10.23 -22.56 0.46
C ASP A 78 -11.53 -21.88 0.92
N LYS A 79 -12.35 -21.50 -0.05
CA LYS A 79 -13.74 -21.09 0.20
C LYS A 79 -14.57 -22.36 0.31
N ASP A 80 -14.57 -22.96 1.50
CA ASP A 80 -15.54 -24.00 1.85
C ASP A 80 -16.99 -23.48 1.69
#